data_AF-A0A944WRJ0-F1
#
_entry.id   AF-A0A944WRJ0-F1
#
_cell.length_a   1.000
_cell.length_b   1.000
_cell.length_c   1.000
_cell.angle_alpha   90.00
_cell.angle_beta   90.00
_cell.angle_gamma   90.00
#
_symmetry.space_group_name_H-M   'P 1'
#
loop_
_entity.id
_entity.type
_entity.pdbx_description
1 polymer ?
#
loop_
_entity_poly.entity_id
_entity_poly.type
_entity_poly.pdbx_seq_one_letter_code
_entity_poly.pdbx_strand_id
1 'polypeptide(L)'
;MTKPKKKPPRQSYNCLKCPGYCCTYPRICVTQEDIALLAEHHGLTHKQAAKKFTKDGHEPGEIILRRQEDEHFGTACMFLDQESRGCTIYEGRPTICREFPGVRRCGYYDFLFFERRTLEDADHISVTNNDWM
;
A
#
# COMPACT_ATOMS: atom_id res chain seq x y z
N MET A 1 16.96 26.35 24.39
CA MET A 1 15.85 26.77 23.49
C MET A 1 15.81 25.81 22.30
N THR A 2 14.89 24.85 22.30
CA THR A 2 14.73 23.90 21.19
C THR A 2 14.02 24.59 20.03
N LYS A 3 14.64 24.61 18.83
CA LYS A 3 14.05 25.17 17.62
C LYS A 3 12.70 24.49 17.32
N PRO A 4 11.66 25.25 16.93
CA PRO A 4 10.37 24.67 16.58
C PRO A 4 10.53 23.76 15.35
N LYS A 5 10.03 22.53 15.44
CA LYS A 5 10.03 21.60 14.31
C LYS A 5 9.14 22.16 13.20
N LYS A 6 9.69 22.34 11.98
CA LYS A 6 8.91 22.80 10.81
C LYS A 6 7.76 21.83 10.54
N LYS A 7 6.54 22.35 10.30
CA LYS A 7 5.40 21.52 9.87
C LYS A 7 5.76 20.81 8.56
N PRO A 8 5.47 19.51 8.43
CA PRO A 8 5.69 18.81 7.17
C PRO A 8 4.85 19.45 6.05
N PRO A 9 5.38 19.52 4.81
CA PRO A 9 4.64 20.07 3.68
C PRO A 9 3.36 19.25 3.41
N ARG A 10 2.28 19.93 2.98
CA ARG A 10 1.03 19.25 2.60
C ARG A 10 1.29 18.30 1.43
N GLN A 11 0.85 17.05 1.58
CA GLN A 11 0.90 16.03 0.52
C GLN A 11 -0.03 16.44 -0.63
N SER A 12 0.36 16.15 -1.87
CA SER A 12 -0.45 16.45 -3.06
C SER A 12 -1.15 15.21 -3.63
N TYR A 13 -1.37 14.20 -2.80
CA TYR A 13 -2.05 12.96 -3.16
C TYR A 13 -3.01 12.58 -2.02
N ASN A 14 -3.98 11.72 -2.33
CA ASN A 14 -4.89 11.16 -1.33
C ASN A 14 -4.98 9.64 -1.52
N CYS A 15 -4.41 8.88 -0.59
CA CYS A 15 -4.43 7.42 -0.63
C CYS A 15 -5.86 6.86 -0.63
N LEU A 16 -6.83 7.55 -0.02
CA LEU A 16 -8.24 7.12 0.04
C LEU A 16 -8.99 7.37 -1.27
N LYS A 17 -8.35 8.01 -2.26
CA LYS A 17 -8.89 8.23 -3.61
C LYS A 17 -8.05 7.53 -4.69
N CYS A 18 -7.19 6.61 -4.28
CA CYS A 18 -6.30 5.84 -5.15
C CYS A 18 -6.79 4.38 -5.17
N PRO A 19 -6.74 3.66 -6.30
CA PRO A 19 -7.15 2.26 -6.40
C PRO A 19 -6.14 1.27 -5.76
N GLY A 20 -5.22 1.78 -4.93
CA GLY A 20 -4.24 0.98 -4.21
C GLY A 20 -2.96 0.65 -4.98
N TYR A 21 -2.45 1.52 -5.86
CA TYR A 21 -1.23 1.23 -6.65
C TYR A 21 -0.02 0.77 -5.83
N CYS A 22 0.22 1.33 -4.64
CA CYS A 22 1.33 0.86 -3.79
C CYS A 22 1.11 -0.57 -3.26
N CYS A 23 -0.15 -1.02 -3.15
CA CYS A 23 -0.51 -2.38 -2.76
C CYS A 23 -0.27 -3.40 -3.87
N THR A 24 -0.02 -2.98 -5.11
CA THR A 24 0.22 -3.88 -6.26
C THR A 24 1.69 -4.23 -6.43
N TYR A 25 2.57 -3.65 -5.60
CA TYR A 25 3.99 -3.96 -5.64
C TYR A 25 4.25 -5.39 -5.13
N PRO A 26 5.06 -6.20 -5.83
CA PRO A 26 5.29 -7.60 -5.46
C PRO A 26 6.09 -7.79 -4.19
N ARG A 27 6.88 -6.79 -3.82
CA ARG A 27 7.79 -6.82 -2.68
C ARG A 27 7.47 -5.66 -1.75
N ILE A 28 6.53 -5.89 -0.85
CA ILE A 28 6.26 -4.96 0.26
C ILE A 28 6.98 -5.52 1.48
N CYS A 29 8.24 -5.12 1.63
CA CYS A 29 9.11 -5.60 2.70
C CYS A 29 8.68 -5.02 4.04
N VAL A 30 8.64 -5.87 5.07
CA VAL A 30 8.25 -5.50 6.42
C VAL A 30 9.29 -5.98 7.43
N THR A 31 9.42 -5.23 8.52
CA THR A 31 10.32 -5.60 9.61
C THR A 31 9.62 -6.44 10.68
N GLN A 32 10.37 -6.89 11.68
CA GLN A 32 9.78 -7.58 12.83
C GLN A 32 8.87 -6.66 13.66
N GLU A 33 9.19 -5.37 13.72
CA GLU A 33 8.38 -4.33 14.36
C GLU A 33 7.07 -4.11 13.61
N ASP A 34 7.10 -4.08 12.27
CA ASP A 34 5.87 -4.00 11.47
C ASP A 34 4.96 -5.22 11.73
N ILE A 35 5.53 -6.41 11.88
CA ILE A 35 4.75 -7.62 12.25
C ILE A 35 4.13 -7.48 13.64
N ALA A 36 4.84 -6.87 14.60
CA ALA A 36 4.27 -6.59 15.92
C ALA A 36 3.09 -5.62 15.84
N LEU A 37 3.17 -4.57 15.01
CA LEU A 37 2.06 -3.64 14.76
C LEU A 37 0.86 -4.36 14.13
N LEU A 38 1.10 -5.24 13.15
CA LEU A 38 0.04 -6.06 12.55
C LEU A 38 -0.61 -6.99 13.60
N ALA A 39 0.21 -7.57 14.47
CA ALA A 39 -0.28 -8.44 15.54
C ALA A 39 -1.19 -7.67 16.50
N GLU A 40 -0.76 -6.50 16.97
CA GLU A 40 -1.55 -5.62 17.84
C GLU A 40 -2.86 -5.20 17.19
N HIS A 41 -2.80 -4.73 15.93
CA HIS A 41 -3.98 -4.28 15.19
C HIS A 41 -5.05 -5.38 15.04
N HIS A 42 -4.64 -6.64 14.95
CA HIS A 42 -5.53 -7.79 14.77
C HIS A 42 -5.79 -8.59 16.05
N GLY A 43 -5.25 -8.18 17.21
CA GLY A 43 -5.37 -8.93 18.47
C GLY A 43 -4.74 -10.32 18.41
N LEU A 44 -3.65 -10.47 17.65
CA LEU A 44 -2.92 -11.72 17.46
C LEU A 44 -1.58 -11.69 18.21
N THR A 45 -0.98 -12.87 18.41
CA THR A 45 0.44 -12.95 18.76
C THR A 45 1.32 -12.64 17.56
N HIS A 46 2.56 -12.19 17.80
CA HIS A 46 3.55 -11.95 16.75
C HIS A 46 3.73 -13.16 15.82
N LYS A 47 3.85 -14.37 16.37
CA LYS A 47 3.98 -15.61 15.58
C LYS A 47 2.75 -15.90 14.71
N GLN A 48 1.54 -15.64 15.21
CA GLN A 48 0.31 -15.79 14.44
C GLN A 48 0.24 -14.75 13.31
N ALA A 49 0.60 -13.50 13.59
CA ALA A 49 0.64 -12.43 12.59
C ALA A 49 1.66 -12.71 11.49
N ALA A 50 2.90 -13.09 11.84
CA ALA A 50 3.92 -13.50 10.89
C ALA A 50 3.41 -14.62 9.98
N LYS A 51 2.88 -15.71 10.56
CA LYS A 51 2.37 -16.84 9.80
C LYS A 51 1.22 -16.44 8.86
N LYS A 52 0.31 -15.59 9.32
CA LYS A 52 -0.93 -15.22 8.60
C LYS A 52 -0.68 -14.17 7.53
N PHE A 53 0.17 -13.19 7.80
CA PHE A 53 0.26 -11.96 6.99
C PHE A 53 1.54 -11.86 6.16
N THR A 54 2.58 -12.61 6.50
CA THR A 54 3.87 -12.50 5.82
C THR A 54 4.36 -13.83 5.24
N LYS A 55 5.36 -13.72 4.38
CA LYS A 55 6.15 -14.84 3.84
C LYS A 55 7.58 -14.36 3.60
N ASP A 56 8.50 -15.30 3.42
CA ASP A 56 9.86 -14.98 3.01
C ASP A 56 9.85 -14.34 1.61
N GLY A 57 10.71 -13.34 1.44
CA GLY A 57 10.95 -12.65 0.19
C GLY A 57 11.92 -13.40 -0.72
N HIS A 58 12.44 -12.70 -1.73
CA HIS A 58 13.41 -13.28 -2.66
C HIS A 58 14.82 -13.28 -2.05
N GLU A 59 15.16 -12.22 -1.31
CA GLU A 59 16.48 -12.09 -0.70
C GLU A 59 16.54 -12.80 0.66
N PRO A 60 17.69 -13.39 1.05
CA PRO A 60 17.85 -14.00 2.36
C PRO A 60 17.51 -13.05 3.51
N GLY A 61 16.59 -13.47 4.38
CA GLY A 61 16.12 -12.68 5.52
C GLY A 61 15.09 -11.59 5.18
N GLU A 62 14.70 -11.45 3.90
CA GLU A 62 13.61 -10.57 3.51
C GLU A 62 12.27 -11.17 3.95
N ILE A 63 11.40 -10.34 4.53
CA ILE A 63 10.03 -10.71 4.86
C ILE A 63 9.10 -9.75 4.12
N ILE A 64 8.16 -10.30 3.37
CA ILE A 64 7.20 -9.52 2.59
C ILE A 64 5.76 -9.84 3.00
N LEU A 65 4.86 -8.88 2.80
CA LEU A 65 3.43 -9.13 2.95
C LEU A 65 2.95 -10.17 1.94
N ARG A 66 2.01 -11.01 2.38
CA ARG A 66 1.29 -11.92 1.49
C ARG A 66 0.37 -11.13 0.55
N ARG A 67 0.06 -11.79 -0.55
CA ARG A 67 -0.76 -11.25 -1.64
C ARG A 67 -1.98 -12.13 -1.87
N GLN A 68 -2.99 -11.53 -2.46
CA GLN A 68 -4.21 -12.16 -2.97
C GLN A 68 -4.37 -11.84 -4.45
N GLU A 69 -5.24 -12.59 -5.13
CA GLU A 69 -5.66 -12.26 -6.50
C GLU A 69 -6.36 -10.90 -6.53
N ASP A 70 -6.19 -10.18 -7.64
CA ASP A 70 -6.75 -8.86 -7.84
C ASP A 70 -7.19 -8.70 -9.28
N GLU A 71 -8.43 -8.26 -9.48
CA GLU A 71 -9.04 -8.15 -10.82
C GLU A 71 -8.30 -7.17 -11.75
N HIS A 72 -7.73 -6.10 -11.20
CA HIS A 72 -7.12 -5.04 -12.01
C HIS A 72 -5.62 -5.25 -12.22
N PHE A 73 -4.93 -5.81 -11.23
CA PHE A 73 -3.46 -5.88 -11.20
C PHE A 73 -2.91 -7.31 -11.14
N GLY A 74 -3.78 -8.31 -11.31
CA GLY A 74 -3.47 -9.75 -11.22
C GLY A 74 -3.29 -10.21 -9.78
N THR A 75 -2.44 -9.52 -9.01
CA THR A 75 -2.33 -9.73 -7.56
C THR A 75 -2.14 -8.42 -6.81
N ALA A 76 -2.58 -8.37 -5.57
CA ALA A 76 -2.39 -7.21 -4.68
C ALA A 76 -2.06 -7.66 -3.25
N CYS A 77 -1.61 -6.73 -2.41
CA CYS A 77 -1.47 -6.94 -0.98
C CYS A 77 -2.77 -7.53 -0.40
N MET A 78 -2.66 -8.50 0.49
CA MET A 78 -3.81 -9.14 1.13
C MET A 78 -4.69 -8.19 1.96
N PHE A 79 -4.21 -6.98 2.27
CA PHE A 79 -4.96 -5.97 3.00
C PHE A 79 -5.63 -4.92 2.09
N LEU A 80 -5.54 -5.09 0.77
CA LEU A 80 -6.30 -4.26 -0.16
C LEU A 80 -7.73 -4.78 -0.25
N ASP A 81 -8.68 -3.96 0.16
CA ASP A 81 -10.10 -4.25 -0.02
C ASP A 81 -10.45 -4.25 -1.50
N GLN A 82 -11.04 -5.33 -1.99
CA GLN A 82 -11.24 -5.53 -3.44
C GLN A 82 -12.35 -4.63 -4.01
N GLU A 83 -13.31 -4.21 -3.18
CA GLU A 83 -14.44 -3.38 -3.60
C GLU A 83 -14.14 -1.89 -3.45
N SER A 84 -13.82 -1.46 -2.22
CA SER A 84 -13.56 -0.05 -1.91
C SER A 84 -12.19 0.42 -2.39
N ARG A 85 -11.29 -0.51 -2.73
CA ARG A 85 -9.88 -0.26 -3.10
C ARG A 85 -9.08 0.44 -2.01
N GLY A 86 -9.58 0.43 -0.77
CA GLY A 86 -8.92 0.97 0.41
C GLY A 86 -8.06 -0.06 1.12
N CYS A 87 -7.07 0.39 1.90
CA CYS A 87 -6.33 -0.50 2.79
C CYS A 87 -7.16 -0.79 4.06
N THR A 88 -7.43 -2.07 4.34
CA THR A 88 -8.23 -2.50 5.49
C THR A 88 -7.54 -2.29 6.83
N ILE A 89 -6.22 -2.07 6.81
CA ILE A 89 -5.39 -1.79 8.00
C ILE A 89 -4.81 -0.37 7.96
N TYR A 90 -5.54 0.61 7.42
CA TYR A 90 -4.97 1.95 7.14
C TYR A 90 -4.23 2.59 8.34
N GLU A 91 -4.76 2.43 9.56
CA GLU A 91 -4.12 2.88 10.81
C GLU A 91 -3.00 1.92 11.28
N GLY A 92 -3.16 0.62 11.03
CA GLY A 92 -2.18 -0.44 11.32
C GLY A 92 -1.09 -0.63 10.26
N ARG A 93 -0.97 0.29 9.28
CA ARG A 93 -0.05 0.14 8.14
C ARG A 93 1.41 -0.01 8.59
N PRO A 94 2.17 -0.92 7.97
CA PRO A 94 3.63 -0.98 8.11
C PRO A 94 4.33 0.34 7.76
N THR A 95 5.56 0.49 8.22
CA THR A 95 6.38 1.69 8.04
C THR A 95 6.52 2.07 6.56
N ILE A 96 6.87 1.09 5.71
CA ILE A 96 7.00 1.31 4.25
C ILE A 96 5.70 1.85 3.62
N CYS A 97 4.53 1.43 4.11
CA CYS A 97 3.23 1.85 3.61
C CYS A 97 2.83 3.25 4.11
N ARG A 98 3.31 3.67 5.29
CA ARG A 98 3.11 5.02 5.83
C ARG A 98 4.02 6.04 5.16
N GLU A 99 5.23 5.63 4.82
CA GLU A 99 6.23 6.50 4.22
C GLU A 99 6.01 6.70 2.72
N PHE A 100 5.44 5.72 2.02
CA PHE A 100 5.17 5.82 0.58
C PHE A 100 4.35 7.08 0.22
N PRO A 101 4.73 7.84 -0.84
CA PRO A 101 5.79 7.58 -1.82
C PRO A 101 7.17 8.13 -1.41
N GLY A 102 7.36 8.55 -0.15
CA GLY A 102 8.61 9.13 0.37
C GLY A 102 8.81 10.60 -0.02
N VAL A 103 7.93 11.14 -0.86
CA VAL A 103 7.99 12.50 -1.40
C VAL A 103 6.61 13.16 -1.40
N ARG A 104 6.56 14.46 -1.71
CA ARG A 104 5.32 15.27 -1.65
C ARG A 104 4.26 14.84 -2.67
N ARG A 105 4.66 14.32 -3.83
CA ARG A 105 3.78 13.94 -4.94
C ARG A 105 3.83 12.43 -5.19
N CYS A 106 2.70 11.84 -5.56
CA CYS A 106 2.64 10.45 -6.03
C CYS A 106 2.40 10.46 -7.54
N GLY A 107 3.36 9.96 -8.33
CA GLY A 107 3.26 9.96 -9.80
C GLY A 107 2.05 9.19 -10.32
N TYR A 108 1.74 8.02 -9.71
CA TYR A 108 0.55 7.24 -10.06
C TYR A 108 -0.75 8.00 -9.81
N TYR A 109 -0.84 8.70 -8.68
CA TYR A 109 -2.01 9.51 -8.35
C TYR A 109 -2.18 10.68 -9.33
N ASP A 110 -1.07 11.35 -9.67
CA ASP A 110 -1.08 12.45 -10.64
C ASP A 110 -1.55 11.97 -12.02
N PHE A 111 -1.07 10.81 -12.48
CA PHE A 111 -1.46 10.21 -13.76
C PHE A 111 -2.92 9.76 -13.78
N LEU A 112 -3.37 9.03 -12.75
CA LEU A 112 -4.75 8.59 -12.59
C LEU A 112 -5.74 9.76 -12.67
N PHE A 113 -5.46 10.84 -11.95
CA PHE A 113 -6.36 12.01 -11.94
C PHE A 113 -6.34 12.78 -13.26
N PHE A 114 -5.23 12.76 -13.99
CA PHE A 114 -5.18 13.27 -15.35
C PHE A 114 -6.10 12.47 -16.27
N GLU A 115 -6.04 11.13 -16.23
CA GLU A 115 -6.87 10.25 -17.07
C GLU A 115 -8.35 10.35 -16.71
N ARG A 116 -8.71 10.24 -15.42
CA ARG A 116 -10.11 10.41 -14.96
C ARG A 116 -10.73 11.72 -15.44
N ARG A 117 -9.97 12.81 -15.42
CA ARG A 117 -10.43 14.11 -15.93
C ARG A 117 -10.58 14.14 -17.45
N THR A 118 -9.63 13.54 -18.17
CA THR A 118 -9.61 13.60 -19.64
C THR A 118 -10.66 12.67 -20.25
N LEU A 119 -10.92 11.54 -19.60
CA LEU A 119 -11.94 10.56 -20.00
C LEU A 119 -13.32 10.89 -19.42
N GLU A 120 -13.43 11.88 -18.53
CA GLU A 120 -14.65 12.21 -17.80
C GLU A 120 -15.24 11.03 -17.01
N ASP A 121 -14.36 10.11 -16.57
CA ASP A 121 -14.71 8.90 -15.82
C ASP A 121 -14.04 8.96 -14.45
N ALA A 122 -14.84 9.19 -13.41
CA ALA A 122 -14.34 9.31 -12.04
C ALA A 122 -13.89 7.97 -11.44
N ASP A 123 -14.36 6.85 -12.00
CA ASP A 123 -14.13 5.50 -11.50
C ASP A 123 -13.04 4.77 -12.28
N HIS A 124 -12.57 5.35 -13.40
CA HIS A 124 -11.46 4.83 -14.19
C HIS A 124 -10.27 4.40 -13.31
N ILE A 125 -9.73 3.21 -13.60
CA ILE A 125 -8.50 2.68 -12.99
C ILE A 125 -7.48 2.52 -14.10
N SER A 126 -6.39 3.29 -14.01
CA SER A 126 -5.28 3.17 -14.94
C SER A 126 -4.60 1.82 -14.76
N VAL A 127 -4.75 0.94 -15.75
CA VAL A 127 -4.01 -0.31 -15.87
C VAL A 127 -3.21 -0.28 -17.16
N THR A 128 -1.98 -0.78 -17.14
CA THR A 128 -1.27 -1.12 -18.38
C THR A 128 -1.72 -2.54 -18.72
N ASN A 129 -2.48 -2.75 -19.81
CA ASN A 129 -3.02 -4.06 -20.20
C ASN A 129 -2.06 -5.19 -19.85
N ASN A 130 -2.47 -6.05 -18.91
CA ASN A 130 -1.76 -7.26 -18.51
C ASN A 130 -2.33 -8.49 -19.24
N ASP A 131 -3.17 -8.30 -20.26
CA ASP A 131 -3.92 -9.32 -21.02
C ASP A 131 -3.02 -10.34 -21.79
N TRP A 132 -1.71 -10.34 -21.55
CA TRP A 132 -0.71 -11.21 -22.17
C TRP A 132 0.00 -12.13 -21.16
N MET A 133 -0.54 -12.31 -19.94
CA MET A 133 -0.14 -13.31 -18.96
C MET A 133 -1.29 -14.29 -18.67
#